data_AF-A0AAV3QCW1-F1
#
_entry.id   AF-A0AAV3QCW1-F1
#
_cell.length_a   1.000
_cell.length_b   1.000
_cell.length_c   1.000
_cell.angle_alpha   90.00
_cell.angle_beta   90.00
_cell.angle_gamma   90.00
#
_symmetry.space_group_name_H-M   'P 1'
#
loop_
_entity.id
_entity.type
_entity.pdbx_description
1 polymer ?
#
loop_
_entity_poly.entity_id
_entity_poly.type
_entity_poly.pdbx_seq_one_letter_code
_entity_poly.pdbx_strand_id
1 'polypeptide(L)' 'MTSRDAGFWKETINDEMNSIMSNGTYKIIDLPLGSKSIGCKWVFRIKYCVDGTILSFKASLIAKGFTKEKA' A
#
# COMPACT_ATOMS: atom_id res chain seq x y z
N MET A 1 -16.50 11.14 7.78
CA MET A 1 -15.64 10.20 8.52
C MET A 1 -14.19 10.69 8.39
N THR A 2 -13.85 11.79 9.05
CA THR A 2 -12.48 12.32 9.10
C THR A 2 -11.87 11.84 10.41
N SER A 3 -11.28 10.64 10.39
CA SER A 3 -10.45 10.18 11.50
C SER A 3 -9.27 11.13 11.66
N ARG A 4 -8.81 11.36 12.91
CA ARG A 4 -7.68 12.25 13.24
C ARG A 4 -6.42 11.95 12.44
N ASP A 5 -6.26 10.69 12.03
CA ASP A 5 -5.07 10.20 11.35
C ASP A 5 -5.19 10.16 9.82
N ALA A 6 -6.31 10.62 9.25
CA ALA A 6 -6.57 10.52 7.80
C ALA A 6 -5.51 11.24 6.96
N GLY A 7 -4.94 12.34 7.47
CA GLY A 7 -3.84 13.06 6.81
C GLY A 7 -2.58 12.19 6.68
N PHE A 8 -2.15 11.57 7.79
CA PHE A 8 -0.99 10.69 7.82
C PHE A 8 -1.16 9.49 6.88
N TRP A 9 -2.34 8.86 6.87
CA TRP A 9 -2.61 7.77 5.95
C TRP A 9 -2.52 8.18 4.49
N LYS A 10 -3.04 9.36 4.13
CA LYS A 10 -2.98 9.87 2.76
C LYS A 10 -1.54 10.14 2.32
N GLU A 11 -0.73 10.72 3.20
CA GLU A 11 0.69 10.97 2.96
C GLU A 11 1.45 9.67 2.71
N THR A 12 1.30 8.68 3.61
CA THR A 12 1.97 7.37 3.46
C THR A 12 1.54 6.63 2.19
N ILE A 13 0.27 6.73 1.78
CA ILE A 13 -0.20 6.17 0.50
C ILE A 13 0.51 6.84 -0.67
N ASN A 14 0.61 8.17 -0.65
CA ASN A 14 1.24 8.94 -1.72
C ASN A 14 2.73 8.60 -1.84
N ASP A 15 3.43 8.48 -0.71
CA ASP A 15 4.83 8.08 -0.68
C ASP A 15 5.06 6.68 -1.24
N GLU A 16 4.22 5.71 -0.85
CA GLU A 16 4.29 4.35 -1.40
C GLU A 16 4.02 4.35 -2.92
N MET A 17 3.02 5.10 -3.39
CA MET A 17 2.73 5.22 -4.83
C MET A 17 3.91 5.85 -5.59
N ASN A 18 4.50 6.92 -5.04
CA ASN A 18 5.68 7.56 -5.63
C ASN A 18 6.88 6.61 -5.64
N SER A 19 7.08 5.82 -4.60
CA SER A 19 8.16 4.81 -4.53
C SER A 19 7.97 3.71 -5.57
N ILE A 20 6.75 3.22 -5.75
CA ILE A 20 6.41 2.21 -6.78
C ILE A 20 6.72 2.75 -8.19
N MET A 21 6.35 4.02 -8.45
CA MET A 21 6.59 4.68 -9.73
C MET A 21 8.08 4.98 -9.96
N SER A 22 8.80 5.45 -8.93
CA SER A 22 10.22 5.80 -9.03
C SER A 22 11.12 4.58 -9.18
N ASN A 23 10.73 3.44 -8.62
CA ASN A 23 11.48 2.19 -8.73
C ASN A 23 11.43 1.59 -10.15
N GLY A 24 10.69 2.18 -11.09
CA GLY A 24 10.68 1.82 -12.52
C GLY A 24 10.17 0.40 -12.83
N THR A 25 9.74 -0.34 -11.81
CA THR A 25 9.28 -1.74 -11.89
C THR A 25 7.80 -1.86 -12.23
N TYR A 26 7.05 -0.77 -12.04
CA TYR A 26 5.62 -0.71 -12.32
C TYR A 26 5.32 0.42 -13.30
N LYS A 27 4.45 0.15 -14.27
CA LYS A 27 3.86 1.16 -15.15
C LYS A 27 2.35 1.06 -15.03
N ILE A 28 1.70 2.20 -14.83
CA ILE A 28 0.25 2.29 -14.90
C ILE A 28 -0.11 2.16 -16.38
N ILE A 29 -0.80 1.08 -16.74
CA ILE A 29 -1.29 0.81 -18.09
C ILE A 29 -2.79 0.57 -18.03
N ASP A 30 -3.49 0.93 -19.09
CA ASP A 30 -4.87 0.50 -19.27
C ASP A 30 -4.92 -1.03 -19.42
N LEU A 31 -5.98 -1.64 -18.90
CA LEU A 31 -6.13 -3.09 -18.93
C LEU A 31 -6.18 -3.56 -20.40
N PRO A 32 -5.20 -4.37 -20.87
CA PRO A 32 -5.20 -4.81 -22.25
C PRO A 32 -6.41 -5.70 -22.54
N LEU A 33 -6.91 -5.61 -23.77
CA LEU A 33 -8.13 -6.30 -24.20
C LEU A 33 -7.97 -7.82 -24.01
N GLY A 34 -8.92 -8.44 -23.30
CA GLY A 34 -8.89 -9.88 -22.99
C GLY A 34 -8.07 -10.26 -21.74
N SER A 35 -7.43 -9.32 -21.06
CA SER A 35 -6.71 -9.58 -19.81
C SER A 35 -7.62 -9.43 -18.58
N LYS A 36 -7.38 -10.24 -17.55
CA LYS A 36 -8.06 -10.13 -16.25
C LYS A 36 -7.22 -9.26 -15.32
N SER A 37 -7.82 -8.22 -14.74
CA SER A 37 -7.17 -7.43 -13.71
C SER A 37 -6.98 -8.27 -12.45
N ILE A 38 -5.80 -8.16 -11.83
CA ILE A 38 -5.57 -8.70 -10.49
C ILE A 38 -6.06 -7.62 -9.52
N GLY A 39 -7.00 -7.98 -8.66
CA GLY A 39 -7.44 -7.06 -7.61
C GLY A 39 -6.28 -6.72 -6.68
N CYS A 40 -6.25 -5.53 -6.10
CA CYS A 40 -5.30 -5.17 -5.06
C CYS A 40 -6.04 -4.74 -3.78
N LYS A 41 -5.32 -4.68 -2.66
CA LYS A 41 -5.80 -4.09 -1.41
C LYS A 41 -4.69 -3.28 -0.75
N TRP A 42 -5.11 -2.22 -0.07
CA TRP A 42 -4.25 -1.50 0.85
C TRP A 42 -4.23 -2.21 2.21
N VAL A 43 -3.03 -2.34 2.78
CA VAL A 43 -2.83 -2.79 4.16
C VAL A 43 -2.23 -1.65 4.95
N PHE A 44 -2.94 -1.24 5.99
CA PHE A 44 -2.54 -0.16 6.89
C PHE A 44 -2.04 -0.75 8.20
N ARG A 45 -0.88 -0.29 8.67
CA ARG A 45 -0.29 -0.67 9.95
C ARG A 45 0.29 0.55 10.63
N ILE A 46 0.04 0.68 11.93
CA ILE A 46 0.72 1.66 12.77
C ILE A 46 1.84 0.92 13.49
N LYS A 47 3.06 1.46 13.41
CA LYS A 47 4.17 1.03 14.24
C LYS A 47 4.12 1.83 15.53
N TYR A 48 4.21 1.14 16.65
CA TYR A 48 4.28 1.74 17.97
C TYR A 48 5.69 1.54 18.55
N CYS A 49 6.14 2.52 19.31
CA CYS A 49 7.31 2.41 20.18
C CYS A 49 7.01 1.51 21.38
N VAL A 50 8.06 1.11 22.11
CA VAL A 50 7.94 0.27 23.31
C VAL A 50 7.12 0.95 24.42
N ASP A 51 7.14 2.28 24.45
CA ASP A 51 6.36 3.13 25.36
C ASP A 51 4.89 3.35 24.91
N GLY A 52 4.48 2.77 23.78
CA GLY A 52 3.12 2.88 23.23
C GLY A 52 2.87 4.13 22.37
N THR A 53 3.87 4.97 22.14
CA THR A 53 3.75 6.12 21.22
C THR A 53 3.76 5.69 19.76
N ILE A 54 3.17 6.49 18.86
CA ILE A 54 3.17 6.18 17.42
C ILE A 54 4.55 6.48 16.84
N LEU A 55 5.22 5.44 16.35
CA LEU A 55 6.51 5.55 15.67
C LEU A 55 6.33 5.96 14.21
N SER A 56 5.40 5.31 13.49
CA SER A 56 5.20 5.54 12.05
C SER A 56 3.93 4.89 11.54
N PHE A 57 3.29 5.55 10.57
CA PHE A 57 2.23 4.96 9.76
C PHE A 57 2.85 4.23 8.57
N LYS A 58 2.37 3.02 8.29
CA LYS A 58 2.80 2.22 7.13
C LYS A 58 1.58 1.81 6.31
N ALA A 59 1.57 2.20 5.05
CA ALA A 59 0.64 1.73 4.05
C ALA A 59 1.40 0.87 3.03
N SER A 60 0.81 -0.24 2.62
CA SER A 60 1.41 -1.08 1.57
C SER A 60 0.31 -1.58 0.63
N LEU A 61 0.59 -1.51 -0.67
CA LEU A 61 -0.29 -2.02 -1.71
C LEU A 61 0.04 -3.47 -2.03
N ILE A 62 -0.95 -4.36 -1.91
CA ILE A 62 -0.75 -5.81 -2.08
C ILE A 62 -1.72 -6.34 -3.15
N ALA A 63 -1.20 -7.11 -4.10
CA ALA A 63 -2.02 -7.85 -5.06
C ALA A 63 -2.80 -8.98 -4.37
N LYS A 64 -4.13 -9.00 -4.53
CA LYS A 64 -5.01 -10.10 -4.13
C LYS A 64 -4.82 -11.25 -5.12
N GLY A 65 -4.02 -12.24 -4.74
CA GLY A 65 -3.74 -13.42 -5.58
C GLY A 65 -2.38 -14.05 -5.32
N PHE A 66 -1.46 -13.33 -4.66
CA PHE A 66 -0.24 -13.91 -4.14
C PHE A 66 -0.47 -14.49 -2.74
N THR A 67 -1.01 -15.71 -2.67
CA THR A 67 -0.75 -16.60 -1.52
C THR A 67 0.69 -17.07 -1.65
N LYS A 68 1.60 -16.51 -0.85
CA LYS A 68 2.87 -17.18 -0.58
C LYS A 68 2.52 -18.40 0.26
N GLU A 69 2.38 -19.55 -0.39
CA GLU A 69 2.45 -20.83 0.31
C GLU A 69 3.84 -20.86 0.96
N LYS A 70 3.87 -20.99 2.29
CA LYS A 70 5.14 -21.17 2.99
C LYS A 70 5.70 -22.51 2.53
N ALA A 71 6.91 -22.48 1.96
CA ALA A 71 7.73 -23.67 1.82
C ALA A 71 8.01 -24.28 3.20
#